data_AF-A0A4Z2GJ95-F1
#
_entry.id   AF-A0A4Z2GJ95-F1
#
_cell.length_a   1.000
_cell.length_b   1.000
_cell.length_c   1.000
_cell.angle_alpha   90.00
_cell.angle_beta   90.00
_cell.angle_gamma   90.00
#
_symmetry.space_group_name_H-M   'P 1'
#
loop_
_entity.id
_entity.type
_entity.pdbx_description
1 polymer ?
#
loop_
_entity_poly.entity_id
_entity_poly.type
_entity_poly.pdbx_seq_one_letter_code
_entity_poly.pdbx_strand_id
1 'polypeptide(L)'
;MLPLLLKDGLLAPYAVTSLAFLFFSLYLLSPLETCSEDELRLGAYHKLLFCLPRLDLARIVRWKFFISVAVMAAVSVLTVALDPPPRLPDLFPVLVSSVAFAHFLGTFVYFNVVQFSEAPASRKSQKKSN
;
A
#
# COMPACT_ATOMS: atom_id res chain seq x y z
N MET A 1 8.42 -6.80 9.64
CA MET A 1 9.66 -7.28 10.28
C MET A 1 9.79 -6.91 11.76
N LEU A 2 8.88 -6.10 12.32
CA LEU A 2 8.96 -5.65 13.71
C LEU A 2 9.18 -6.78 14.74
N PRO A 3 8.41 -7.90 14.75
CA PRO A 3 8.58 -8.94 15.77
C PRO A 3 9.98 -9.56 15.77
N LEU A 4 10.61 -9.68 14.60
CA LEU A 4 11.95 -10.25 14.45
C LEU A 4 13.02 -9.27 14.95
N LEU A 5 12.89 -7.99 14.58
CA LEU A 5 13.80 -6.94 15.03
C LEU A 5 13.75 -6.72 16.55
N LEU A 6 12.58 -6.87 17.17
CA LEU A 6 12.45 -6.82 18.62
C LEU A 6 13.12 -8.02 19.29
N LYS A 7 12.96 -9.23 18.72
CA LYS A 7 13.62 -10.44 19.21
C LYS A 7 15.15 -10.30 19.21
N ASP A 8 15.69 -9.59 18.22
CA ASP A 8 17.13 -9.38 18.08
C ASP A 8 17.64 -8.15 18.87
N GLY A 9 16.75 -7.37 19.53
CA GLY A 9 17.12 -6.16 20.26
C GLY A 9 17.36 -4.92 19.38
N LEU A 10 16.96 -4.96 18.11
CA LEU A 10 17.16 -3.92 17.09
C LEU A 10 16.04 -2.84 17.10
N LEU A 11 15.54 -2.43 18.27
CA LEU A 11 14.49 -1.42 18.37
C LEU A 11 14.95 -0.04 17.86
N ALA A 12 16.17 0.38 18.23
CA ALA A 12 16.72 1.67 17.81
C ALA A 12 16.86 1.81 16.28
N PRO A 13 17.51 0.87 15.55
CA PRO A 13 17.59 0.96 14.09
C PRO A 13 16.21 0.84 13.43
N TYR A 14 15.28 0.06 13.99
CA TYR A 14 13.89 0.04 13.54
C TYR A 14 13.22 1.42 13.64
N ALA A 15 13.36 2.11 14.78
CA ALA A 15 12.77 3.43 14.99
C ALA A 15 13.36 4.47 14.02
N VAL A 16 14.69 4.51 13.87
CA VAL A 16 15.37 5.44 12.97
C VAL A 16 14.95 5.22 11.52
N THR A 17 14.97 3.98 11.04
CA THR A 17 14.58 3.66 9.67
C THR A 17 13.10 3.91 9.41
N SER A 18 12.23 3.67 10.39
CA SER A 18 10.80 3.97 10.28
C SER A 18 10.55 5.47 10.19
N LEU A 19 11.23 6.29 11.01
CA LEU A 19 11.14 7.74 10.93
C LEU A 19 11.66 8.28 9.61
N ALA A 20 12.79 7.77 9.13
CA ALA A 20 13.33 8.11 7.82
C ALA A 20 12.32 7.75 6.71
N PHE A 21 11.75 6.55 6.74
CA PHE A 21 10.71 6.13 5.80
C PHE A 21 9.51 7.07 5.82
N LEU A 22 9.02 7.48 6.99
CA LEU A 22 7.91 8.41 7.11
C LEU A 22 8.26 9.78 6.51
N PHE A 23 9.45 10.31 6.83
CA PHE A 23 9.93 11.58 6.30
C PHE A 23 10.01 11.56 4.76
N PHE A 24 10.67 10.54 4.20
CA PHE A 24 10.76 10.38 2.75
C PHE A 24 9.40 10.16 2.12
N SER A 25 8.52 9.37 2.74
CA SER A 25 7.19 9.12 2.20
C SER A 25 6.36 10.39 2.18
N LEU A 26 6.37 11.21 3.23
CA LEU A 26 5.67 12.50 3.25
C LEU A 26 6.24 13.49 2.22
N TYR A 27 7.57 13.55 2.09
CA TYR A 27 8.22 14.36 1.07
C TYR A 27 7.80 13.94 -0.35
N LEU A 28 7.78 12.63 -0.62
CA LEU A 28 7.35 12.08 -1.91
C LEU A 28 5.83 12.09 -2.11
N LEU A 29 5.04 12.19 -1.04
CA LEU A 29 3.59 12.29 -1.12
C LEU A 29 3.14 13.67 -1.63
N SER A 30 3.94 14.71 -1.43
CA SER A 30 3.65 16.06 -1.94
C SER A 30 3.54 16.11 -3.47
N PRO A 31 4.45 15.48 -4.25
CA PRO A 31 4.23 15.23 -5.67
C PRO A 31 2.97 14.40 -5.99
N LEU A 32 2.65 13.43 -5.13
CA LEU A 32 1.53 12.49 -5.31
C LEU A 32 0.15 13.15 -5.12
N GLU A 33 0.10 14.30 -4.42
CA GLU A 33 -1.10 15.17 -4.37
C GLU A 33 -1.42 15.80 -5.72
N THR A 34 -0.41 15.99 -6.57
CA THR A 34 -0.54 16.57 -7.91
C THR A 34 -0.77 15.51 -8.99
N CYS A 35 -0.47 14.23 -8.71
CA CYS A 35 -0.66 13.13 -9.66
C CYS A 35 -2.14 12.88 -9.98
N SER A 36 -2.47 12.79 -11.27
CA SER A 36 -3.81 12.46 -11.77
C SER A 36 -4.03 10.93 -11.81
N GLU A 37 -5.30 10.51 -11.98
CA GLU A 37 -5.67 9.09 -12.08
C GLU A 37 -4.98 8.35 -13.24
N ASP A 38 -4.59 9.08 -14.29
CA ASP A 38 -3.89 8.56 -15.46
C ASP A 38 -2.44 8.17 -15.13
N GLU A 39 -1.73 9.01 -14.36
CA GLU A 39 -0.36 8.74 -13.87
C GLU A 39 -0.35 7.49 -12.97
N LEU A 40 -1.42 7.33 -12.18
CA LEU A 40 -1.63 6.18 -11.30
C LEU A 40 -2.16 4.93 -12.05
N ARG A 41 -2.39 5.01 -13.36
CA ARG A 41 -2.95 3.95 -14.22
C ARG A 41 -4.26 3.36 -13.68
N LEU A 42 -5.01 4.15 -12.93
CA LEU A 42 -6.25 3.74 -12.25
C LEU A 42 -7.45 3.66 -13.22
N GLY A 43 -7.30 4.12 -14.47
CA GLY A 43 -8.31 3.96 -15.52
C GLY A 43 -8.69 2.51 -15.81
N ALA A 44 -7.76 1.56 -15.64
CA ALA A 44 -8.03 0.12 -15.71
C ALA A 44 -9.04 -0.34 -14.65
N TYR A 45 -8.89 0.17 -13.43
CA TYR A 45 -9.80 -0.09 -12.32
C TYR A 45 -11.17 0.54 -12.55
N HIS A 46 -11.25 1.76 -13.07
CA HIS A 46 -12.53 2.39 -13.37
C HIS A 46 -13.33 1.59 -14.40
N LYS A 47 -12.66 0.98 -15.39
CA LYS A 47 -13.28 0.11 -16.38
C LYS A 47 -13.80 -1.20 -15.76
N LEU A 48 -13.05 -1.79 -14.83
CA LEU A 48 -13.45 -3.01 -14.12
C LEU A 48 -14.58 -2.76 -13.11
N LEU A 49 -14.53 -1.62 -12.43
CA LEU A 49 -15.47 -1.19 -11.39
C LEU A 49 -16.61 -0.33 -11.96
N PHE A 50 -16.97 -0.50 -13.24
CA PHE A 50 -17.99 0.31 -13.93
C PHE A 50 -19.37 0.32 -13.23
N CYS A 51 -19.67 -0.71 -12.42
CA CYS A 51 -20.92 -0.81 -11.66
C CYS A 51 -20.89 -0.04 -10.32
N LEU A 52 -19.72 0.41 -9.86
CA LEU A 52 -19.60 1.21 -8.66
C LEU A 52 -19.76 2.71 -9.00
N PRO A 53 -20.36 3.51 -8.11
CA PRO A 53 -20.46 4.96 -8.30
C PRO A 53 -19.06 5.56 -8.54
N ARG A 54 -18.98 6.72 -9.20
CA ARG A 54 -17.71 7.45 -9.44
C ARG A 54 -16.97 7.67 -8.11
N LEU A 55 -16.12 6.72 -7.76
CA LEU A 55 -15.23 6.80 -6.62
C LEU A 55 -13.97 7.51 -7.11
N ASP A 56 -13.59 8.59 -6.42
CA ASP A 56 -12.31 9.28 -6.64
C ASP A 56 -11.18 8.35 -6.20
N LEU A 57 -10.64 7.66 -7.19
CA LEU A 57 -9.72 6.53 -7.01
C LEU A 57 -8.37 7.04 -6.50
N ALA A 58 -7.96 8.24 -6.94
CA ALA A 58 -6.81 8.95 -6.40
C ALA A 58 -6.98 9.30 -4.91
N ARG A 59 -8.15 9.83 -4.53
CA ARG A 59 -8.47 10.10 -3.11
C ARG A 59 -8.46 8.83 -2.26
N ILE A 60 -8.99 7.72 -2.76
CA ILE A 60 -8.96 6.44 -2.06
C ILE A 60 -7.52 5.97 -1.84
N VAL A 61 -6.66 6.05 -2.85
CA VAL A 61 -5.25 5.66 -2.71
C VAL A 61 -4.53 6.53 -1.67
N ARG A 62 -4.80 7.84 -1.63
CA ARG A 62 -4.25 8.74 -0.61
C ARG A 62 -4.70 8.35 0.80
N TRP A 63 -5.99 8.17 1.01
CA TRP A 63 -6.51 7.71 2.32
C TRP A 63 -5.96 6.35 2.71
N LYS A 64 -5.82 5.42 1.75
CA LYS A 64 -5.18 4.12 1.99
C LYS A 64 -3.76 4.27 2.52
N PHE A 65 -2.98 5.20 1.97
CA PHE A 65 -1.62 5.47 2.46
C PHE A 65 -1.61 5.97 3.90
N PHE A 66 -2.44 6.97 4.24
CA PHE A 66 -2.50 7.49 5.60
C PHE A 66 -3.00 6.45 6.61
N ILE A 67 -4.04 5.68 6.24
CA ILE A 67 -4.56 4.59 7.08
C ILE A 67 -3.47 3.52 7.28
N SER A 68 -2.74 3.16 6.22
CA SER A 68 -1.62 2.21 6.29
C SER A 68 -0.54 2.66 7.28
N VAL A 69 -0.10 3.90 7.17
CA VAL A 69 0.90 4.51 8.07
C VAL A 69 0.40 4.55 9.51
N ALA A 70 -0.86 4.94 9.71
CA ALA A 70 -1.48 5.00 11.04
C ALA A 70 -1.57 3.61 11.68
N VAL A 71 -2.00 2.59 10.92
CA VAL A 71 -2.05 1.20 11.39
C VAL A 71 -0.66 0.68 11.70
N MET A 72 0.34 0.96 10.86
CA MET A 72 1.73 0.58 11.12
C MET A 72 2.23 1.19 12.43
N ALA A 73 2.06 2.51 12.61
CA ALA A 73 2.49 3.20 13.82
C ALA A 73 1.77 2.66 15.07
N ALA A 74 0.45 2.47 14.99
CA ALA A 74 -0.35 1.94 16.08
C ALA A 74 0.11 0.54 16.48
N VAL A 75 0.25 -0.38 15.53
CA VAL A 75 0.71 -1.75 15.82
C VAL A 75 2.13 -1.74 16.38
N SER A 76 3.01 -0.86 15.89
CA SER A 76 4.38 -0.73 16.41
C SER A 76 4.42 -0.25 17.86
N VAL A 77 3.64 0.78 18.20
CA VAL A 77 3.53 1.27 19.58
C VAL A 77 2.93 0.21 20.49
N LEU A 78 1.83 -0.42 20.07
CA LEU A 78 1.16 -1.46 20.87
C LEU A 78 2.08 -2.66 21.15
N THR A 79 2.88 -3.08 20.16
CA THR A 79 3.81 -4.22 20.32
C THR A 79 4.92 -3.94 21.34
N VAL A 80 5.33 -2.68 21.49
CA VAL A 80 6.41 -2.29 22.43
C VAL A 80 5.86 -1.88 23.79
N ALA A 81 4.70 -1.23 23.82
CA ALA A 81 4.14 -0.64 25.04
C ALA A 81 3.26 -1.59 25.84
N LEU A 82 2.70 -2.63 25.21
CA LEU A 82 1.79 -3.57 25.87
C LEU A 82 2.35 -4.99 25.82
N ASP A 83 2.27 -5.66 26.97
CA ASP A 83 2.47 -7.11 27.00
C ASP A 83 1.30 -7.82 26.29
N PRO A 84 1.58 -8.88 25.52
CA PRO A 84 0.54 -9.62 24.84
C PRO A 84 -0.42 -10.26 25.86
N PRO A 85 -1.74 -10.25 25.60
CA PRO A 85 -2.71 -10.86 26.51
C PRO A 85 -2.39 -12.35 26.76
N PRO A 86 -2.59 -12.87 27.99
CA PRO A 86 -2.24 -14.27 28.31
C PRO A 86 -2.98 -15.30 27.46
N ARG A 87 -4.17 -14.96 26.96
CA ARG A 87 -4.98 -15.83 26.09
C ARG A 87 -4.53 -15.82 24.62
N LEU A 88 -3.75 -14.81 24.21
CA LEU A 88 -3.33 -14.59 22.82
C LEU A 88 -1.86 -14.10 22.79
N PRO A 89 -0.89 -14.99 23.08
CA PRO A 89 0.53 -14.60 23.18
C PRO A 89 1.08 -14.05 21.86
N ASP A 90 0.54 -14.49 20.72
CA ASP A 90 1.00 -14.10 19.38
C ASP A 90 0.15 -13.01 18.72
N LEU A 91 -0.67 -12.28 19.48
CA LEU A 91 -1.59 -11.27 18.96
C LEU A 91 -0.88 -10.23 18.07
N PHE A 92 0.20 -9.63 18.55
CA PHE A 92 0.91 -8.59 17.81
C PHE A 92 1.63 -9.13 16.57
N PRO A 93 2.38 -10.24 16.62
CA PRO A 93 2.90 -10.89 15.42
C PRO A 93 1.83 -11.19 14.36
N VAL A 94 0.65 -11.68 14.77
CA VAL A 94 -0.47 -11.99 13.87
C VAL A 94 -1.08 -10.72 13.26
N LEU A 95 -1.21 -9.64 14.03
CA LEU A 95 -1.67 -8.35 13.51
C LEU A 95 -0.68 -7.81 12.47
N VAL A 96 0.62 -7.83 12.77
CA VAL A 96 1.67 -7.40 11.83
C VAL A 96 1.63 -8.23 10.55
N SER A 97 1.48 -9.55 10.64
CA SER A 97 1.45 -10.42 9.46
C SER A 97 0.17 -10.22 8.63
N SER A 98 -0.98 -10.06 9.28
CA SER A 98 -2.27 -9.82 8.61
C SER A 98 -2.28 -8.49 7.86
N VAL A 99 -1.78 -7.42 8.49
CA VAL A 99 -1.64 -6.11 7.85
C VAL A 99 -0.67 -6.17 6.68
N ALA A 100 0.49 -6.82 6.85
CA ALA A 100 1.45 -6.98 5.75
C ALA A 100 0.85 -7.78 4.59
N PHE A 101 0.15 -8.88 4.87
CA PHE A 101 -0.54 -9.68 3.86
C PHE A 101 -1.57 -8.86 3.08
N ALA A 102 -2.40 -8.08 3.76
CA ALA A 102 -3.38 -7.22 3.10
C ALA A 102 -2.72 -6.20 2.15
N HIS A 103 -1.58 -5.62 2.55
CA HIS A 103 -0.81 -4.73 1.68
C HIS A 103 -0.26 -5.44 0.44
N PHE A 104 0.37 -6.62 0.62
CA PHE A 104 0.89 -7.40 -0.50
C PHE A 104 -0.21 -7.91 -1.42
N LEU A 105 -1.35 -8.32 -0.88
CA LEU A 105 -2.51 -8.72 -1.67
C LEU A 105 -3.03 -7.54 -2.48
N GLY A 106 -3.13 -6.36 -1.87
CA GLY A 106 -3.54 -5.13 -2.56
C GLY A 106 -2.59 -4.75 -3.71
N THR A 107 -1.28 -4.82 -3.51
CA THR A 107 -0.30 -4.55 -4.58
C THR A 107 -0.33 -5.64 -5.65
N PHE A 108 -0.49 -6.91 -5.26
CA PHE A 108 -0.63 -8.03 -6.19
C PHE A 108 -1.83 -7.82 -7.11
N VAL A 109 -3.01 -7.54 -6.56
CA VAL A 109 -4.21 -7.27 -7.37
C VAL A 109 -3.97 -6.05 -8.27
N TYR A 110 -3.39 -4.97 -7.75
CA TYR A 110 -3.06 -3.77 -8.53
C TYR A 110 -2.19 -4.08 -9.74
N PHE A 111 -1.06 -4.76 -9.54
CA PHE A 111 -0.15 -5.08 -10.63
C PHE A 111 -0.79 -6.01 -11.66
N ASN A 112 -1.57 -7.00 -11.22
CA ASN A 112 -2.27 -7.88 -12.15
C ASN A 112 -3.31 -7.11 -12.98
N VAL A 113 -4.11 -6.25 -12.35
CA VAL A 113 -5.11 -5.43 -13.07
C VAL A 113 -4.42 -4.53 -14.11
N VAL A 114 -3.33 -3.87 -13.74
CA VAL A 114 -2.57 -3.01 -14.67
C VAL A 114 -2.01 -3.83 -15.83
N GLN A 115 -1.33 -4.96 -15.55
CA GLN A 115 -0.74 -5.83 -16.56
C GLN A 115 -1.76 -6.41 -17.56
N PHE A 116 -2.92 -6.87 -17.09
CA PHE A 116 -3.94 -7.46 -17.96
C PHE A 116 -4.86 -6.44 -18.64
N SER A 117 -4.94 -5.21 -18.10
CA SER A 117 -5.72 -4.12 -18.72
C SER A 117 -4.94 -3.37 -19.78
N GLU A 118 -3.61 -3.38 -19.70
CA GLU A 118 -2.73 -3.09 -20.83
C GLU A 118 -2.77 -4.23 -21.84
N ALA A 119 -3.91 -4.41 -22.51
CA ALA A 119 -3.92 -5.17 -23.74
C ALA A 119 -2.85 -4.58 -24.65
N PRO A 120 -2.02 -5.41 -25.34
CA PRO A 120 -1.10 -4.88 -26.32
C PRO A 120 -1.97 -4.09 -27.29
N ALA A 121 -1.72 -2.79 -27.41
CA ALA A 121 -2.28 -1.99 -28.48
C ALA A 121 -1.84 -2.68 -29.77
N SER A 122 -2.70 -3.59 -30.27
CA SER A 122 -2.50 -4.23 -31.53
C SER A 122 -2.31 -3.09 -32.52
N ARG A 123 -1.15 -3.02 -33.17
CA ARG A 123 -1.02 -3.11 -34.64
C ARG A 123 -2.28 -2.70 -35.44
N LYS A 124 -2.89 -1.55 -35.13
CA LYS A 124 -4.13 -1.03 -35.74
C LYS A 124 -3.98 0.41 -36.23
N SER A 125 -2.75 0.83 -36.52
CA SER A 125 -2.49 2.01 -37.34
C SER A 125 -1.40 1.75 -38.40
N GLN A 126 -1.42 0.56 -39.00
CA GLN A 126 -0.76 0.29 -40.28
C GLN A 126 -1.74 -0.48 -41.17
N LYS A 127 -2.87 0.14 -41.52
CA LYS A 127 -3.63 -0.31 -42.68
C LYS A 127 -4.30 0.87 -43.36
N LYS A 128 -3.77 1.15 -44.57
CA LYS A 128 -4.28 2.01 -45.65
C LYS A 128 -4.09 3.52 -45.48
N SER A 129 -2.98 3.99 -46.03
CA SER A 129 -3.02 5.06 -47.04
C SER A 129 -2.54 4.41 -48.35
N ASN A 130 -3.48 4.07 -49.23
CA ASN A 130 -3.22 3.95 -50.67
C ASN A 130 -3.62 5.28 -51.29
#